data_AF-A0A0K0FF37-F1
#
_entry.id   AF-A0A0K0FF37-F1
#
_cell.length_a   1.000
_cell.length_b   1.000
_cell.length_c   1.000
_cell.angle_alpha   90.00
_cell.angle_beta   90.00
_cell.angle_gamma   90.00
#
_symmetry.space_group_name_H-M   'P 1'
#
loop_
_entity.id
_entity.type
_entity.pdbx_description
1 polymer ?
#
loop_
_entity_poly.entity_id
_entity_poly.type
_entity_poly.pdbx_seq_one_letter_code
_entity_poly.pdbx_strand_id
1 'polypeptide(L)'
;MRGQVWTPVVRSYLKLYNTLTINKLSHLMDLSTNDVLSKMLHFKKITYITRRSEVVKRNDDDYEDTTLDLDFYIDDEVITIADTRVTRNVSDYFLKNSLKFKALCVKAKAINLNGKSVISRRNPDKKG
;
A
#
# COMPACT_ATOMS: atom_id res chain seq x y z
N MET A 1 -9.30 25.70 -10.22
CA MET A 1 -8.15 25.61 -9.29
C MET A 1 -8.50 25.80 -7.80
N ARG A 2 -9.75 26.06 -7.37
CA ARG A 2 -10.08 26.26 -5.93
C ARG A 2 -10.18 24.96 -5.10
N GLY A 3 -10.30 23.80 -5.75
CA GLY A 3 -10.43 22.50 -5.08
C GLY A 3 -9.11 21.91 -4.56
N GLN A 4 -7.95 22.52 -4.80
CA GLN A 4 -6.65 22.00 -4.34
C GLN A 4 -6.18 22.61 -3.02
N VAL A 5 -6.66 23.80 -2.65
CA VAL A 5 -6.13 24.57 -1.50
C VAL A 5 -6.53 23.96 -0.16
N TRP A 6 -7.69 23.31 -0.08
CA TRP A 6 -8.24 22.78 1.17
C TRP A 6 -7.77 21.34 1.47
N THR A 7 -7.40 20.57 0.45
CA THR A 7 -6.85 19.21 0.56
C THR A 7 -5.63 19.09 1.49
N PRO A 8 -4.58 19.93 1.38
CA PRO A 8 -3.43 19.87 2.29
C PRO A 8 -3.80 20.26 3.73
N VAL A 9 -4.72 21.21 3.92
CA VAL A 9 -5.19 21.65 5.25
C VAL A 9 -5.96 20.54 5.96
N VAL A 10 -6.89 19.88 5.27
CA VAL A 10 -7.60 18.72 5.81
C VAL A 10 -6.63 17.59 6.12
N ARG A 11 -5.65 17.34 5.24
CA ARG A 11 -4.62 16.33 5.46
C ARG A 11 -3.77 16.62 6.70
N SER A 12 -3.34 17.86 6.94
CA SER A 12 -2.55 18.19 8.13
C SER A 12 -3.33 17.96 9.42
N TYR A 13 -4.63 18.25 9.42
CA TYR A 13 -5.47 17.96 10.58
C TYR A 13 -5.64 16.47 10.80
N LEU A 14 -5.93 15.69 9.75
CA LEU A 14 -6.07 14.24 9.86
C LEU A 14 -4.77 13.55 10.31
N LYS A 15 -3.59 14.12 10.03
CA LYS A 15 -2.30 13.59 10.52
C LYS A 15 -2.15 13.65 12.05
N LEU A 16 -2.84 14.57 12.71
CA LEU A 16 -2.68 14.81 14.15
C LEU A 16 -3.65 13.98 15.00
N TYR A 17 -4.64 13.35 14.38
CA TYR A 17 -5.69 12.61 15.07
C TYR A 17 -5.76 11.17 14.60
N ASN A 18 -6.05 10.25 15.52
CA ASN A 18 -6.40 8.85 15.19
C ASN A 18 -7.90 8.70 14.93
N THR A 19 -8.71 9.46 15.67
CA THR A 19 -10.17 9.50 15.55
C THR A 19 -10.66 10.94 15.75
N LEU A 20 -11.64 11.41 14.98
CA LEU A 20 -12.16 12.76 15.03
C LEU A 20 -13.67 12.77 14.78
N THR A 21 -14.46 13.44 15.61
CA THR A 21 -15.90 13.60 15.34
C THR A 21 -16.15 14.64 14.26
N ILE A 22 -17.22 14.46 13.46
CA ILE A 22 -17.58 15.40 12.39
C ILE A 22 -17.84 16.81 12.98
N ASN A 23 -18.42 16.90 14.17
CA ASN A 23 -18.65 18.17 14.88
C ASN A 23 -17.34 18.90 15.26
N LYS A 24 -16.28 18.16 15.60
CA LYS A 24 -14.97 18.77 15.88
C LYS A 24 -14.32 19.25 14.58
N LEU A 25 -14.45 18.48 13.50
CA LEU A 25 -13.94 18.88 12.19
C LEU A 25 -14.68 20.09 11.63
N SER A 26 -16.01 20.18 11.83
CA SER A 26 -16.83 21.31 11.41
C SER A 26 -16.45 22.59 12.14
N HIS A 27 -16.23 22.52 13.45
CA HIS A 27 -15.74 23.64 14.24
C HIS A 27 -14.33 24.08 13.81
N LEU A 28 -13.45 23.14 13.49
CA LEU A 28 -12.08 23.42 13.06
C LEU A 28 -12.01 24.05 11.67
N MET A 29 -12.94 23.71 10.78
CA MET A 29 -12.99 24.25 9.42
C MET A 29 -13.93 25.45 9.26
N ASP A 30 -14.68 25.82 10.31
CA ASP A 30 -15.73 26.84 10.30
C ASP A 30 -16.77 26.63 9.19
N LEU A 31 -17.24 25.37 9.07
CA LEU A 31 -18.16 24.92 8.03
C LEU A 31 -19.35 24.19 8.62
N SER A 32 -20.43 24.09 7.86
CA SER A 32 -21.56 23.23 8.23
C SER A 32 -21.17 21.75 8.16
N THR A 33 -21.82 20.92 8.98
CA THR A 33 -21.61 19.46 9.02
C THR A 33 -21.76 18.81 7.64
N ASN A 34 -22.73 19.29 6.84
CA ASN A 34 -23.00 18.80 5.48
C ASN A 34 -21.88 19.19 4.48
N ASP A 35 -21.33 20.39 4.62
CA ASP A 35 -20.21 20.85 3.79
C ASP A 35 -18.92 20.10 4.11
N VAL A 36 -18.71 19.76 5.38
CA VAL A 36 -17.57 18.94 5.81
C VAL A 36 -17.64 17.55 5.20
N LEU A 37 -18.81 16.90 5.21
CA LEU A 37 -19.00 15.60 4.57
C LEU A 37 -18.75 15.66 3.06
N SER A 38 -19.29 16.68 2.39
CA SER A 38 -19.09 16.90 0.95
C SER A 38 -17.60 17.11 0.61
N LYS A 39 -16.88 17.88 1.44
CA LYS A 39 -15.44 18.06 1.32
C LYS A 39 -14.70 16.76 1.61
N MET A 40 -14.99 16.04 2.68
CA MET A 40 -14.37 14.74 2.98
C MET A 40 -14.54 13.75 1.82
N LEU A 41 -15.72 13.72 1.20
CA LEU A 41 -15.96 12.90 0.01
C LEU A 41 -15.09 13.34 -1.18
N HIS A 42 -14.98 14.65 -1.42
CA HIS A 42 -14.09 15.18 -2.45
C HIS A 42 -12.62 14.83 -2.17
N PHE A 43 -12.21 14.83 -0.90
CA PHE A 43 -10.86 14.50 -0.45
C PHE A 43 -10.58 13.04 -0.78
N LYS A 44 -11.49 12.14 -0.39
CA LYS A 44 -11.41 10.71 -0.68
C LYS A 44 -11.29 10.44 -2.18
N LYS A 45 -12.07 11.15 -3.01
CA LYS A 45 -12.03 11.02 -4.47
C LYS A 45 -10.68 11.47 -5.04
N ILE A 46 -10.20 12.65 -4.65
CA ILE A 46 -8.91 13.17 -5.14
C ILE A 46 -7.77 12.25 -4.74
N THR A 47 -7.70 11.84 -3.47
CA THR A 47 -6.67 10.93 -2.96
C THR A 47 -6.70 9.58 -3.68
N TYR A 48 -7.89 9.04 -3.98
CA TYR A 48 -8.00 7.80 -4.77
C TYR A 48 -7.49 7.94 -6.21
N ILE A 49 -7.81 9.04 -6.89
CA ILE A 49 -7.36 9.30 -8.28
C ILE A 49 -5.84 9.49 -8.31
N THR A 50 -5.30 10.31 -7.40
CA THR A 50 -3.85 10.52 -7.27
C THR A 50 -3.14 9.21 -6.97
N ARG A 51 -3.68 8.39 -6.04
CA ARG A 51 -3.17 7.06 -5.71
C ARG A 51 -3.04 6.16 -6.93
N ARG A 52 -4.05 6.13 -7.79
CA ARG A 52 -4.01 5.28 -8.99
C ARG A 52 -3.04 5.78 -10.06
N SER A 53 -2.84 7.10 -10.14
CA SER A 53 -1.85 7.71 -11.04
C SER A 53 -0.41 7.40 -10.60
N GLU A 54 -0.14 7.46 -9.30
CA GLU A 54 1.20 7.19 -8.76
C GLU A 54 1.61 5.72 -8.82
N VAL A 55 0.68 4.77 -8.71
CA VAL A 55 0.99 3.34 -8.88
C VAL A 55 1.66 3.05 -10.22
N VAL A 56 1.37 3.85 -11.25
CA VAL A 56 2.01 3.73 -12.58
C VAL A 56 3.45 4.26 -12.59
N LYS A 57 3.83 5.12 -11.64
CA LYS A 57 5.14 5.78 -11.56
C LYS A 57 6.14 5.14 -10.59
N ARG A 58 5.72 4.15 -9.81
CA ARG A 58 6.52 3.46 -8.76
C ARG A 58 7.60 2.51 -9.28
N ASN A 59 8.10 2.75 -10.50
CA ASN A 59 9.28 2.06 -11.02
C ASN A 59 10.59 2.76 -10.61
N ASP A 60 10.51 3.99 -10.05
CA ASP A 60 11.64 4.66 -9.39
C ASP A 60 11.58 4.36 -7.88
N ASP A 61 12.63 3.72 -7.37
CA ASP A 61 12.72 3.16 -6.01
C ASP A 61 12.81 4.20 -4.88
N ASP A 62 12.87 5.51 -5.20
CA ASP A 62 13.14 6.59 -4.23
C ASP A 62 11.95 7.51 -3.92
N TYR A 63 10.76 7.28 -4.47
CA TYR A 63 9.60 8.16 -4.25
C TYR A 63 8.69 7.66 -3.10
N GLU A 64 9.04 8.05 -1.86
CA GLU A 64 8.16 7.96 -0.69
C GLU A 64 7.09 9.07 -0.77
N ASP A 65 6.05 8.85 -1.57
CA ASP A 65 4.96 9.82 -1.69
C ASP A 65 4.09 9.86 -0.43
N THR A 66 4.47 10.73 0.50
CA THR A 66 3.78 10.98 1.76
C THR A 66 2.38 11.59 1.60
N THR A 67 1.94 11.92 0.37
CA THR A 67 0.60 12.44 0.14
C THR A 67 -0.49 11.37 0.14
N LEU A 68 -0.12 10.08 0.05
CA LEU A 68 -1.04 8.94 -0.01
C LEU A 68 -1.13 8.09 1.25
N ASP A 69 -0.35 8.41 2.29
CA ASP A 69 -0.19 7.54 3.47
C ASP A 69 -1.44 7.40 4.34
N LEU A 70 -2.40 8.31 4.18
CA LEU A 70 -3.59 8.40 5.05
C LEU A 70 -4.83 7.97 4.29
N ASP A 71 -5.53 6.98 4.86
CA ASP A 71 -6.90 6.66 4.52
C ASP A 71 -7.79 6.91 5.74
N PHE A 72 -9.09 6.99 5.54
CA PHE A 72 -10.02 7.19 6.63
C PHE A 72 -11.36 6.53 6.34
N TYR A 73 -12.02 6.10 7.40
CA TYR A 73 -13.39 5.63 7.38
C TYR A 73 -14.26 6.53 8.24
N ILE A 74 -15.54 6.60 7.89
CA ILE A 74 -16.55 7.34 8.65
C ILE A 74 -17.48 6.29 9.22
N ASP A 75 -17.59 6.25 10.54
CA ASP A 75 -18.51 5.43 11.31
C ASP A 75 -19.45 6.37 12.06
N ASP A 76 -20.70 6.44 11.62
CA ASP A 76 -21.70 7.44 12.05
C ASP A 76 -21.13 8.88 12.12
N GLU A 77 -20.84 9.37 13.32
CA GLU A 77 -20.32 10.72 13.57
C GLU A 77 -18.79 10.77 13.79
N VAL A 78 -18.10 9.63 13.72
CA VAL A 78 -16.67 9.50 13.99
C VAL A 78 -15.91 9.17 12.72
N ILE A 79 -14.94 10.01 12.38
CA ILE A 79 -13.95 9.76 11.35
C ILE A 79 -12.77 9.06 12.01
N THR A 80 -12.44 7.86 11.57
CA THR A 80 -11.24 7.16 12.02
C THR A 80 -10.21 7.14 10.92
N ILE A 81 -8.99 7.53 11.29
CA ILE A 81 -7.86 7.66 10.39
C ILE A 81 -7.06 6.35 10.43
N ALA A 82 -6.74 5.82 9.26
CA ALA A 82 -5.94 4.61 9.09
C ALA A 82 -4.62 4.96 8.37
N ASP A 83 -3.50 4.56 8.97
CA ASP A 83 -2.20 4.61 8.31
C ASP A 83 -2.09 3.44 7.32
N THR A 84 -2.04 3.76 6.04
CA THR A 84 -1.93 2.77 4.96
C THR A 84 -0.51 2.56 4.47
N ARG A 85 0.44 3.42 4.86
CA ARG A 85 1.85 3.32 4.46
C ARG A 85 2.47 2.04 4.97
N VAL A 86 2.31 1.74 6.26
CA VAL A 86 2.88 0.54 6.87
C VAL A 86 2.30 -0.72 6.22
N THR A 87 0.97 -0.79 6.10
CA THR A 87 0.28 -1.91 5.46
C THR A 87 0.79 -2.16 4.04
N ARG A 88 1.01 -1.08 3.28
CA ARG A 88 1.47 -1.17 1.90
C ARG A 88 2.94 -1.55 1.77
N ASN A 89 3.81 -0.99 2.61
CA ASN A 89 5.23 -1.34 2.59
C ASN A 89 5.43 -2.81 3.01
N VAL A 90 4.68 -3.26 4.03
CA VAL A 90 4.71 -4.66 4.46
C VAL A 90 4.14 -5.57 3.36
N SER A 91 3.04 -5.21 2.71
CA SER A 91 2.47 -6.02 1.63
C SER A 91 3.41 -6.10 0.42
N ASP A 92 4.03 -4.99 0.03
CA ASP A 92 4.96 -4.93 -1.11
C ASP A 92 6.22 -5.74 -0.82
N TYR A 93 6.78 -5.62 0.40
CA TYR A 93 7.91 -6.44 0.85
C TYR A 93 7.56 -7.94 0.82
N PHE A 94 6.42 -8.30 1.39
CA PHE A 94 5.98 -9.70 1.47
C PHE A 94 5.78 -10.30 0.08
N LEU A 95 5.14 -9.55 -0.83
CA LEU A 95 4.92 -10.00 -2.20
C LEU A 95 6.25 -10.19 -2.95
N LYS A 96 7.17 -9.20 -2.88
CA LYS A 96 8.50 -9.29 -3.48
C LYS A 96 9.26 -10.51 -2.95
N ASN A 97 9.24 -10.76 -1.65
CA ASN A 97 9.94 -11.88 -1.05
C ASN A 97 9.31 -13.24 -1.42
N SER A 98 7.98 -13.31 -1.44
CA SER A 98 7.24 -14.51 -1.87
C SER A 98 7.56 -14.89 -3.32
N LEU A 99 7.64 -13.91 -4.22
CA LEU A 99 8.03 -14.11 -5.61
C LEU A 99 9.49 -14.60 -5.73
N LYS A 100 10.42 -13.97 -5.00
CA LYS A 100 11.83 -14.41 -4.96
C LYS A 100 11.95 -15.84 -4.43
N PHE A 101 11.22 -16.17 -3.36
CA PHE A 101 11.19 -17.51 -2.79
C PHE A 101 10.68 -18.54 -3.79
N LYS A 102 9.58 -18.25 -4.50
CA LYS A 102 9.06 -19.13 -5.56
C LYS A 102 10.09 -19.35 -6.67
N ALA A 103 10.80 -18.31 -7.10
CA ALA A 103 11.85 -18.42 -8.10
C ALA A 103 13.03 -19.28 -7.61
N LEU A 104 13.44 -19.15 -6.34
CA LEU A 104 14.46 -19.98 -5.72
C LEU A 104 14.03 -21.45 -5.63
N CYS A 105 12.79 -21.73 -5.24
CA CYS A 105 12.27 -23.10 -5.20
C CYS A 105 12.28 -23.77 -6.58
N VAL A 106 11.93 -23.04 -7.64
CA VAL A 106 12.01 -23.54 -9.02
C VAL A 106 13.46 -23.87 -9.40
N LYS A 107 14.41 -22.97 -9.12
CA LYS A 107 15.84 -23.21 -9.36
C LYS A 107 16.37 -24.41 -8.58
N ALA A 108 16.01 -24.53 -7.30
CA ALA A 108 16.41 -25.65 -6.45
C ALA A 108 15.85 -27.00 -6.97
N LYS A 109 14.60 -27.03 -7.44
CA LYS A 109 14.02 -28.23 -8.09
C LYS A 109 14.77 -28.60 -9.37
N ALA A 110 15.13 -27.62 -10.20
CA ALA A 110 15.92 -27.85 -11.41
C ALA A 110 17.32 -28.43 -11.10
N ILE A 111 17.97 -27.96 -10.03
CA ILE A 111 19.25 -28.50 -9.57
C ILE A 111 19.09 -29.94 -9.07
N ASN A 112 18.03 -30.25 -8.30
CA ASN A 112 17.78 -31.60 -7.80
C ASN A 112 17.51 -32.61 -8.95
N LEU A 113 16.82 -32.19 -10.01
CA LEU A 113 16.63 -32.99 -11.23
C LEU A 113 17.97 -33.26 -11.95
N ASN A 114 18.89 -32.30 -11.97
CA ASN A 114 20.24 -32.49 -12.51
C ASN A 114 21.13 -33.37 -11.61
N GLY A 115 20.93 -33.34 -10.29
CA GLY A 115 21.66 -34.20 -9.34
C GLY A 115 21.32 -35.69 -9.48
N LYS A 116 20.08 -36.03 -9.84
CA LYS A 116 19.66 -37.43 -10.05
C LYS A 116 20.16 -38.04 -11.36
N SER A 117 20.40 -37.24 -12.41
CA SER A 117 20.92 -37.75 -13.69
C SER A 117 22.40 -38.16 -13.61
N VAL A 118 23.19 -37.55 -12.72
CA VAL A 118 24.62 -37.86 -12.53
C VAL A 118 24.83 -39.17 -11.74
N ILE A 119 23.92 -39.52 -10.82
CA ILE A 119 24.03 -40.76 -10.03
C ILE A 119 23.70 -42.00 -10.89
N SER A 120 22.81 -41.87 -11.89
CA SER A 120 22.46 -42.99 -12.78
C SER A 120 23.54 -43.36 -13.80
N ARG A 121 24.59 -42.54 -13.99
CA ARG A 121 25.69 -42.84 -14.93
C ARG A 121 26.89 -43.55 -14.28
N ARG A 122 26.87 -43.79 -12.97
CA ARG A 122 27.89 -44.60 -12.28
C ARG A 122 27.31 -45.98 -11.99
N ASN A 123 27.06 -46.77 -13.03
CA ASN A 123 27.01 -48.22 -12.88
C ASN A 123 28.41 -48.76 -13.23
N PRO A 124 29.22 -49.20 -12.25
CA PRO A 124 30.42 -49.97 -12.54
C PRO A 124 29.96 -51.34 -13.03
N ASP A 125 30.05 -51.57 -14.34
CA ASP A 125 29.72 -52.86 -14.91
C ASP A 125 30.57 -53.94 -14.25
N LYS A 126 29.88 -54.98 -13.78
CA LYS A 126 30.38 -56.08 -12.97
C LYS A 126 31.02 -57.11 -13.90
N LYS A 127 32.25 -57.51 -13.54
CA LYS A 127 32.86 -58.85 -13.64
C LYS A 127 32.36 -59.81 -14.74
N GLY A 128 33.30 -60.26 -15.55
CA GLY A 128 33.22 -61.48 -16.36
C GLY A 128 34.50 -61.67 -17.16
#